data_AF-F8DH44-F1
#
_entry.id   AF-F8DH44-F1
#
_cell.length_a   1.000
_cell.length_b   1.000
_cell.length_c   1.000
_cell.angle_alpha   90.00
_cell.angle_beta   90.00
_cell.angle_gamma   90.00
#
_symmetry.space_group_name_H-M   'P 1'
#
loop_
_entity.id
_entity.type
_entity.pdbx_description
1 polymer ?
#
loop_
_entity_poly.entity_id
_entity_poly.type
_entity_poly.pdbx_seq_one_letter_code
_entity_poly.pdbx_strand_id
1 'polypeptide(L)'
;MFQKSLTVKDKDDILLLEIKALSKSKGGFVMEVIVADQIIMGLILNAGDAKQHIYQALSYAKEGDFTSSEDEIAKADAALLEAHNLQTQFLAQEAGGTKTEITALFVHSQDHLMTSITEINLIKEMIDLRKELSAKQ
;
A
#
# COMPACT_ATOMS: atom_id res chain seq x y z
N MET A 1 -25.53 -17.37 -22.62
CA MET A 1 -24.19 -17.76 -23.10
C MET A 1 -23.17 -17.24 -22.08
N PHE A 2 -22.65 -18.17 -21.26
CA PHE A 2 -21.51 -18.10 -20.33
C PHE A 2 -21.12 -16.77 -19.64
N GLN A 3 -21.50 -16.63 -18.36
CA GLN A 3 -20.61 -16.01 -17.36
C GLN A 3 -19.41 -16.94 -17.14
N LYS A 4 -18.21 -16.50 -17.52
CA LYS A 4 -16.97 -17.17 -17.10
C LYS A 4 -16.49 -16.51 -15.81
N SER A 5 -16.60 -17.24 -14.71
CA SER A 5 -15.81 -17.01 -13.50
C SER A 5 -14.34 -17.03 -13.88
N LEU A 6 -13.63 -15.93 -13.64
CA LEU A 6 -12.18 -15.84 -13.82
C LEU A 6 -11.55 -16.00 -12.43
N THR A 7 -11.01 -17.19 -12.19
CA THR A 7 -10.14 -17.51 -11.06
C THR A 7 -8.80 -16.78 -11.26
N VAL A 8 -8.48 -15.87 -10.34
CA VAL A 8 -7.22 -15.12 -10.29
C VAL A 8 -6.07 -16.11 -10.11
N LYS A 9 -5.04 -16.05 -10.97
CA LYS A 9 -3.85 -16.90 -10.83
C LYS A 9 -2.53 -16.15 -10.72
N ASP A 10 -2.45 -14.87 -11.08
CA ASP A 10 -1.18 -14.12 -11.04
C ASP A 10 -1.35 -12.72 -10.42
N LYS A 11 -0.35 -12.27 -9.66
CA LYS A 11 -0.35 -10.95 -8.97
C LYS A 11 -0.47 -9.77 -9.95
N ASP A 12 -0.09 -9.98 -11.22
CA ASP A 12 -0.20 -9.00 -12.30
C ASP A 12 -1.65 -8.75 -12.75
N ASP A 13 -2.58 -9.68 -12.45
CA ASP A 13 -4.00 -9.51 -12.77
C ASP A 13 -4.68 -8.46 -11.86
N ILE A 14 -4.15 -8.20 -10.66
CA ILE A 14 -4.70 -7.22 -9.70
C ILE A 14 -4.55 -5.80 -10.26
N LEU A 15 -3.37 -5.45 -10.75
CA LEU A 15 -3.10 -4.14 -11.35
C LEU A 15 -4.00 -3.90 -12.58
N LEU A 16 -4.18 -4.93 -13.40
CA LEU A 16 -5.06 -4.90 -14.56
C LEU A 16 -6.55 -4.80 -14.20
N LEU A 17 -6.96 -5.39 -13.07
CA LEU A 17 -8.31 -5.27 -12.52
C LEU A 17 -8.58 -3.87 -11.97
N GLU A 18 -7.61 -3.26 -11.27
CA GLU A 18 -7.69 -1.89 -10.77
C GLU A 18 -7.80 -0.88 -11.92
N ILE A 19 -6.94 -1.00 -12.94
CA ILE A 19 -7.00 -0.16 -14.15
C ILE A 19 -8.35 -0.32 -14.88
N LYS A 20 -8.88 -1.54 -15.00
CA LYS A 20 -10.18 -1.79 -15.65
C LYS A 20 -11.36 -1.26 -14.84
N ALA A 21 -11.30 -1.34 -13.51
CA ALA A 21 -12.33 -0.80 -12.61
C ALA A 21 -12.46 0.72 -12.75
N LEU A 22 -11.33 1.42 -12.89
CA LEU A 22 -11.26 2.87 -13.05
C LEU A 22 -11.79 3.37 -14.40
N SER A 23 -11.65 2.58 -15.47
CA SER A 23 -12.13 2.96 -16.82
C SER A 23 -13.66 3.05 -16.97
N LYS A 24 -14.44 2.42 -16.06
CA LYS A 24 -15.90 2.35 -16.14
C LYS A 24 -16.63 3.50 -15.43
N SER A 25 -15.94 4.31 -14.65
CA SER A 25 -16.51 5.46 -13.94
C SER A 25 -16.36 6.75 -14.76
N LYS A 26 -17.15 6.91 -15.84
CA LYS A 26 -17.30 8.22 -16.52
C LYS A 26 -18.58 8.91 -16.06
N GLY A 27 -18.41 10.01 -15.33
CA GLY A 27 -19.48 10.95 -15.00
C GLY A 27 -18.96 12.18 -14.23
N GLY A 28 -18.53 13.22 -14.96
CA GLY A 28 -18.54 14.61 -14.48
C GLY A 28 -17.87 14.94 -13.14
N PHE A 29 -16.66 14.43 -12.88
CA PHE A 29 -15.83 14.95 -11.78
C PHE A 29 -14.78 15.90 -12.37
N VAL A 30 -14.78 17.16 -11.94
CA VAL A 30 -13.66 18.06 -12.18
C VAL A 30 -12.52 17.47 -11.35
N MET A 31 -11.65 16.68 -11.98
CA MET A 31 -10.49 16.10 -11.32
C MET A 31 -9.56 17.27 -10.98
N GLU A 32 -9.51 17.68 -9.72
CA GLU A 32 -8.44 18.54 -9.23
C GLU A 32 -7.13 17.82 -9.57
N VAL A 33 -6.29 18.48 -10.36
CA VAL A 33 -4.96 17.98 -10.70
C VAL A 33 -4.17 17.97 -9.41
N ILE A 34 -3.94 16.79 -8.85
CA ILE A 34 -3.12 16.64 -7.66
C ILE A 34 -1.70 17.08 -8.07
N VAL A 35 -1.16 18.06 -7.35
CA VAL A 35 0.18 18.59 -7.63
C VAL A 35 1.19 17.49 -7.30
N ALA A 36 2.14 17.22 -8.20
CA ALA A 36 3.13 16.15 -8.04
C ALA A 36 3.84 16.19 -6.66
N ASP A 37 4.11 17.39 -6.13
CA ASP A 37 4.72 17.59 -4.82
C ASP A 37 3.86 17.07 -3.66
N GLN A 38 2.53 17.19 -3.76
CA GLN A 38 1.61 16.67 -2.73
C GLN A 38 1.61 15.13 -2.72
N ILE A 39 1.70 14.51 -3.91
CA ILE A 39 1.82 13.05 -4.04
C ILE A 39 3.15 12.59 -3.44
N ILE A 40 4.26 13.24 -3.82
CA ILE A 40 5.60 12.92 -3.30
C ILE A 40 5.61 12.95 -1.77
N MET A 41 5.17 14.06 -1.18
CA MET A 41 5.17 14.21 0.27
C MET A 41 4.22 13.24 0.95
N GLY A 42 3.03 13.04 0.38
CA GLY A 42 2.06 12.07 0.90
C GLY A 42 2.59 10.63 0.86
N LEU A 43 3.29 10.24 -0.20
CA LEU A 43 3.91 8.92 -0.31
C LEU A 43 5.02 8.74 0.72
N ILE A 44 5.96 9.70 0.83
CA ILE A 44 7.09 9.58 1.76
C ILE A 44 6.62 9.54 3.22
N LEU A 45 5.69 10.42 3.60
CA LEU A 45 5.22 10.51 4.98
C LEU A 45 4.44 9.26 5.38
N ASN A 46 3.42 8.87 4.62
CA ASN A 46 2.60 7.71 4.96
C ASN A 46 3.39 6.40 4.88
N ALA A 47 4.32 6.26 3.92
CA ALA A 47 5.20 5.10 3.86
C ALA A 47 6.16 5.02 5.05
N GLY A 48 6.63 6.18 5.54
CA GLY A 48 7.45 6.31 6.75
C GLY A 48 6.68 5.93 8.02
N ASP A 49 5.46 6.46 8.18
CA ASP A 49 4.58 6.15 9.30
C ASP A 49 4.23 4.65 9.34
N ALA A 50 3.90 4.07 8.19
CA ALA A 50 3.61 2.65 8.08
C ALA A 50 4.82 1.78 8.50
N LYS A 51 6.04 2.16 8.09
CA LYS A 51 7.28 1.51 8.54
C LYS A 51 7.47 1.64 10.05
N GLN A 52 7.29 2.83 10.61
CA GLN A 52 7.44 3.04 12.06
C GLN A 52 6.49 2.14 12.85
N HIS A 53 5.21 2.12 12.47
CA HIS A 53 4.20 1.31 13.15
C HIS A 53 4.48 -0.20 13.04
N ILE A 54 4.87 -0.71 11.87
CA ILE A 54 5.11 -2.15 11.74
C ILE A 54 6.35 -2.62 12.52
N TYR A 55 7.38 -1.77 12.62
CA TYR A 55 8.55 -2.05 13.44
C TYR A 55 8.21 -2.03 14.94
N GLN A 56 7.32 -1.12 15.36
CA GLN A 56 6.81 -1.10 16.73
C GLN A 56 5.99 -2.36 17.03
N ALA A 57 5.12 -2.78 16.10
CA ALA A 57 4.37 -4.03 16.21
C ALA A 57 5.28 -5.25 16.40
N LEU A 58 6.39 -5.32 15.64
CA LEU A 58 7.38 -6.36 15.79
C LEU A 58 8.07 -6.32 17.16
N SER A 59 8.31 -5.14 17.71
CA SER A 59 8.88 -4.98 19.05
C SER A 59 7.94 -5.58 20.11
N TYR A 60 6.66 -5.22 20.07
CA TYR A 60 5.65 -5.78 21.00
C TYR A 60 5.52 -7.31 20.86
N ALA A 61 5.50 -7.83 19.63
CA ALA A 61 5.47 -9.28 19.40
C ALA A 61 6.71 -10.01 19.95
N LYS A 62 7.89 -9.38 19.93
CA LYS A 62 9.11 -9.94 20.53
C LYS A 62 9.03 -10.04 22.06
N GLU A 63 8.26 -9.15 22.68
CA GLU A 63 7.99 -9.12 24.13
C GLU A 63 6.81 -10.01 24.54
N GLY A 64 6.10 -10.61 23.57
CA GLY A 64 4.90 -11.42 23.79
C GLY A 64 3.63 -10.60 23.97
N ASP A 65 3.69 -9.27 23.84
CA ASP A 65 2.52 -8.40 23.84
C ASP A 65 1.86 -8.37 22.45
N PHE A 66 1.12 -9.43 22.15
CA PHE A 66 0.42 -9.54 20.87
C PHE A 66 -0.77 -8.59 20.75
N THR A 67 -1.30 -8.06 21.85
CA THR A 67 -2.43 -7.12 21.79
C THR A 67 -1.94 -5.77 21.26
N SER A 68 -0.89 -5.20 21.87
CA SER A 68 -0.29 -3.96 21.37
C SER A 68 0.33 -4.13 19.98
N SER A 69 0.80 -5.34 19.65
CA SER A 69 1.30 -5.67 18.31
C SER A 69 0.21 -5.54 17.24
N GLU A 70 -0.99 -6.09 17.47
CA GLU A 70 -2.13 -5.96 16.54
C GLU A 70 -2.59 -4.51 16.36
N ASP A 71 -2.60 -3.73 17.46
CA ASP A 71 -2.97 -2.31 17.40
C ASP A 71 -2.00 -1.51 16.51
N GLU A 72 -0.71 -1.79 16.59
CA GLU A 72 0.30 -1.16 15.73
C GLU A 72 0.25 -1.67 14.28
N ILE A 73 -0.07 -2.96 14.05
CA ILE A 73 -0.33 -3.48 12.69
C ILE A 73 -1.47 -2.72 12.04
N ALA A 74 -2.58 -2.48 12.75
CA ALA A 74 -3.72 -1.76 12.22
C ALA A 74 -3.37 -0.31 11.82
N LYS A 75 -2.51 0.36 12.60
CA LYS A 75 -2.00 1.70 12.26
C LYS A 75 -1.08 1.67 11.03
N ALA A 76 -0.20 0.66 10.95
CA ALA A 76 0.67 0.48 9.79
C ALA A 76 -0.15 0.29 8.51
N ASP A 77 -1.21 -0.53 8.57
CA ASP A 77 -2.09 -0.79 7.43
C ASP A 77 -2.89 0.43 7.02
N ALA A 78 -3.38 1.23 7.97
CA ALA A 78 -4.08 2.47 7.67
C ALA A 78 -3.18 3.48 6.94
N ALA A 79 -1.96 3.71 7.45
CA ALA A 79 -0.99 4.60 6.80
C ALA A 79 -0.59 4.07 5.42
N LEU A 80 -0.36 2.76 5.29
CA LEU A 80 0.00 2.16 4.01
C LEU A 80 -1.11 2.30 2.96
N LEU A 81 -2.38 2.14 3.38
CA LEU A 81 -3.53 2.29 2.50
C LEU A 81 -3.63 3.72 1.94
N GLU A 82 -3.40 4.73 2.77
CA GLU A 82 -3.37 6.13 2.31
C GLU A 82 -2.26 6.37 1.27
N ALA A 83 -1.04 5.87 1.52
CA ALA A 83 0.06 5.96 0.56
C ALA A 83 -0.28 5.25 -0.76
N HIS A 84 -0.82 4.02 -0.67
CA HIS A 84 -1.18 3.23 -1.85
C HIS A 84 -2.27 3.92 -2.67
N ASN A 85 -3.30 4.50 -2.01
CA ASN A 85 -4.37 5.24 -2.70
C ASN A 85 -3.83 6.44 -3.47
N LEU A 86 -2.82 7.15 -2.95
CA LEU A 86 -2.15 8.24 -3.67
C LEU A 86 -1.40 7.72 -4.90
N GLN A 87 -0.68 6.60 -4.78
CA GLN A 87 0.01 5.98 -5.90
C GLN A 87 -0.98 5.52 -7.00
N THR A 88 -2.07 4.86 -6.61
CA THR A 88 -3.10 4.41 -7.56
C THR A 88 -3.75 5.58 -8.28
N GLN A 89 -4.07 6.66 -7.57
CA GLN A 89 -4.62 7.88 -8.17
C GLN A 89 -3.66 8.51 -9.18
N PHE A 90 -2.37 8.58 -8.86
CA PHE A 90 -1.35 9.06 -9.79
C PHE A 90 -1.28 8.22 -11.07
N LEU A 91 -1.18 6.89 -10.92
CA LEU A 91 -1.10 5.98 -12.07
C LEU A 91 -2.35 6.05 -12.94
N ALA A 92 -3.52 6.24 -12.32
CA ALA A 92 -4.78 6.44 -13.04
C ALA A 92 -4.79 7.74 -13.87
N GLN A 93 -4.25 8.83 -13.32
CA GLN A 93 -4.11 10.10 -14.03
C GLN A 93 -3.15 9.98 -15.22
N GLU A 94 -2.00 9.33 -15.02
CA GLU A 94 -1.00 9.11 -16.08
C GLU A 94 -1.57 8.24 -17.22
N ALA A 95 -2.24 7.14 -16.88
CA ALA A 95 -2.93 6.29 -17.85
C ALA A 95 -4.08 7.02 -18.59
N GLY A 96 -4.68 8.02 -17.94
CA GLY A 96 -5.68 8.92 -18.52
C GLY A 96 -5.12 9.94 -19.52
N GLY A 97 -3.79 9.99 -19.69
CA GLY A 97 -3.10 10.88 -20.62
C GLY A 97 -2.53 12.15 -19.99
N THR A 98 -2.62 12.31 -18.67
CA THR A 98 -2.00 13.41 -17.94
C THR A 98 -0.50 13.17 -17.89
N LYS A 99 0.29 14.00 -18.60
CA LYS A 99 1.74 13.93 -18.51
C LYS A 99 2.20 14.58 -17.21
N THR A 100 2.90 13.82 -16.38
CA THR A 100 3.59 14.33 -15.20
C THR A 100 5.10 14.28 -15.41
N GLU A 101 5.82 15.27 -14.93
CA GLU A 101 7.27 15.26 -14.94
C GLU A 101 7.80 14.26 -13.92
N ILE A 102 8.59 13.29 -14.39
CA ILE A 102 9.24 12.31 -13.53
C ILE A 102 10.55 12.92 -13.00
N THR A 103 10.57 13.25 -11.72
CA THR A 103 11.76 13.77 -11.01
C THR A 103 12.41 12.66 -10.17
N ALA A 104 13.67 12.86 -9.78
CA ALA A 104 14.36 11.93 -8.88
C ALA A 104 13.62 11.77 -7.54
N LEU A 105 13.02 12.85 -7.04
CA LEU A 105 12.25 12.84 -5.79
C LEU A 105 10.93 12.06 -5.95
N PHE A 106 10.30 12.11 -7.13
CA PHE A 106 9.14 11.29 -7.44
C PHE A 106 9.48 9.80 -7.42
N VAL A 107 10.56 9.39 -8.10
CA VAL A 107 11.05 8.01 -8.07
C VAL A 107 11.34 7.57 -6.63
N HIS A 108 12.05 8.40 -5.86
CA HIS A 108 12.37 8.14 -4.46
C HIS A 108 11.12 7.93 -3.58
N SER A 109 10.06 8.71 -3.80
CA SER A 109 8.80 8.56 -3.06
C SER A 109 8.12 7.21 -3.34
N GLN A 110 8.18 6.72 -4.59
CA GLN A 110 7.67 5.39 -4.92
C GLN A 110 8.54 4.27 -4.35
N ASP A 111 9.87 4.44 -4.34
CA ASP A 111 10.78 3.49 -3.69
C ASP A 111 10.47 3.34 -2.20
N HIS A 112 10.17 4.46 -1.52
CA HIS A 112 9.72 4.44 -0.13
C HIS A 112 8.47 3.57 0.04
N LEU A 113 7.42 3.81 -0.76
CA LEU A 113 6.18 3.04 -0.68
C LEU A 113 6.39 1.55 -0.97
N MET A 114 7.00 1.21 -2.11
CA MET A 114 7.13 -0.18 -2.53
C MET A 114 8.04 -1.00 -1.60
N THR A 115 9.08 -0.38 -1.04
CA THR A 115 9.89 -1.03 0.00
C THR A 115 9.13 -1.18 1.31
N SER A 116 8.34 -0.18 1.73
CA SER A 116 7.44 -0.30 2.89
C SER A 116 6.47 -1.48 2.74
N ILE A 117 5.82 -1.62 1.58
CA ILE A 117 4.88 -2.74 1.31
C ILE A 117 5.57 -4.08 1.54
N THR A 118 6.74 -4.28 0.94
CA THR A 118 7.46 -5.55 1.04
C THR A 118 7.92 -5.81 2.47
N GLU A 119 8.47 -4.80 3.15
CA GLU A 119 8.93 -4.89 4.52
C GLU A 119 7.78 -5.19 5.50
N ILE A 120 6.64 -4.53 5.35
CA ILE A 120 5.45 -4.76 6.17
C ILE A 120 4.97 -6.20 6.03
N ASN A 121 4.87 -6.70 4.80
CA ASN A 121 4.46 -8.08 4.54
C ASN A 121 5.40 -9.08 5.23
N LEU A 122 6.72 -8.88 5.12
CA LEU A 122 7.69 -9.75 5.77
C LEU A 122 7.60 -9.69 7.30
N ILE A 123 7.42 -8.50 7.86
CA ILE A 123 7.32 -8.33 9.32
C ILE A 123 6.04 -8.97 9.87
N LYS A 124 4.92 -8.91 9.17
CA LYS A 124 3.69 -9.61 9.57
C LYS A 124 3.92 -11.12 9.66
N GLU A 125 4.55 -11.72 8.66
CA GLU A 125 4.93 -13.15 8.72
C GLU A 125 5.86 -13.44 9.90
N MET A 126 6.81 -12.55 10.21
CA MET A 126 7.67 -12.71 11.40
C MET A 126 6.90 -12.64 12.72
N ILE A 127 5.87 -11.80 12.81
CA ILE A 127 4.99 -11.69 13.98
C ILE A 127 4.13 -12.96 14.11
N ASP A 128 3.60 -13.48 13.01
CA ASP A 128 2.82 -14.71 13.03
C ASP A 128 3.68 -15.92 13.45
N LEU A 129 4.91 -16.03 12.94
CA LEU A 129 5.88 -17.02 13.42
C LEU A 129 6.17 -16.89 14.93
N ARG A 130 6.20 -15.67 15.47
CA ARG A 130 6.37 -15.43 16.92
C ARG A 130 5.17 -15.94 17.72
N LYS A 131 3.95 -15.70 17.25
CA LYS A 131 2.71 -16.21 17.87
C LYS A 131 2.70 -17.74 17.89
N GLU A 132 3.04 -18.38 16.77
CA GLU A 132 3.13 -19.85 16.68
C GLU A 132 4.16 -20.43 17.65
N LEU A 133 5.33 -19.78 17.78
CA LEU A 133 6.38 -20.23 18.68
C LEU A 133 5.94 -20.10 20.15
N SER A 134 5.24 -19.02 20.50
CA SER A 134 4.72 -18.80 21.85
C SER A 134 3.61 -19.78 22.22
N ALA A 135 2.78 -20.22 21.26
CA ALA A 135 1.70 -21.18 21.49
C ALA A 135 2.18 -22.63 21.69
N LYS A 136 3.44 -22.93 21.35
CA LYS A 136 4.07 -24.25 21.48
C LYS A 136 4.86 -24.44 22.78
N GLN A 137 4.95 -23.40 23.62
CA GLN A 137 5.59 -23.44 24.95
C GLN A 137 4.58 -23.80 26.03
#